data_AF-A0A7S1YGA9-F1
#
_entry.id   AF-A0A7S1YGA9-F1
#
_cell.length_a   1.000
_cell.length_b   1.000
_cell.length_c   1.000
_cell.angle_alpha   90.00
_cell.angle_beta   90.00
_cell.angle_gamma   90.00
#
_symmetry.space_group_name_H-M   'P 1'
#
loop_
_entity.id
_entity.type
_entity.pdbx_description
1 polymer ?
#
loop_
_entity_poly.entity_id
_entity_poly.type
_entity_poly.pdbx_seq_one_letter_code
_entity_poly.pdbx_strand_id
1 'polypeptide(L)'
;DATPSSSSSAASSSSSASTSTNLRLTSARPQLLVVTPGRLVELLSTRVVSLAALRFFAIDEADAILAYGHGKDVKRISRSLPQMTQGVLCSATLEDDVSNLKSLVLSSPKIVKVDPVVKEATEEEDGETTTGESGQYLTE
;
A
#
# COMPACT_ATOMS: atom_id res chain seq x y z
N ASP A 1 -37.51 -1.69 -16.53
CA ASP A 1 -36.20 -1.63 -17.18
C ASP A 1 -35.54 -0.32 -16.79
N ALA A 2 -34.59 -0.36 -15.86
CA ALA A 2 -33.68 0.75 -15.51
C ALA A 2 -32.72 0.27 -14.40
N THR A 3 -31.52 -0.17 -14.79
CA THR A 3 -30.39 -0.44 -13.89
C THR A 3 -29.73 0.88 -13.48
N PRO A 4 -29.35 1.11 -12.20
CA PRO A 4 -28.48 2.24 -11.88
C PRO A 4 -27.01 1.83 -12.06
N SER A 5 -26.33 2.56 -12.92
CA SER A 5 -24.89 2.49 -13.19
C SER A 5 -24.06 2.77 -11.93
N SER A 6 -23.20 1.82 -11.57
CA SER A 6 -22.19 1.94 -10.51
C SER A 6 -21.03 2.83 -10.96
N SER A 7 -21.00 4.09 -10.56
CA SER A 7 -19.82 4.95 -10.72
C SER A 7 -18.96 4.90 -9.46
N SER A 8 -17.84 4.18 -9.52
CA SER A 8 -16.80 4.15 -8.49
C SER A 8 -15.97 5.44 -8.55
N SER A 9 -16.16 6.34 -7.58
CA SER A 9 -15.38 7.58 -7.48
C SER A 9 -14.09 7.33 -6.70
N ALA A 10 -12.96 7.24 -7.40
CA ALA A 10 -11.63 7.22 -6.80
C ALA A 10 -11.12 8.66 -6.61
N ALA A 11 -10.63 8.98 -5.41
CA ALA A 11 -9.97 10.24 -5.11
C ALA A 11 -8.49 9.95 -4.83
N SER A 12 -7.60 10.45 -5.71
CA SER A 12 -6.14 10.32 -5.61
C SER A 12 -5.54 11.70 -5.36
N SER A 13 -4.55 11.81 -4.48
CA SER A 13 -3.80 13.04 -4.23
C SER A 13 -2.30 12.77 -4.32
N SER A 14 -1.67 13.19 -5.43
CA SER A 14 -0.21 13.27 -5.58
C SER A 14 0.22 14.74 -5.63
N SER A 15 1.27 15.07 -4.88
CA SER A 15 1.72 16.41 -4.50
C SER A 15 2.25 17.29 -5.64
N SER A 16 1.79 18.54 -5.72
CA SER A 16 2.60 19.77 -5.57
C SER A 16 1.73 21.02 -5.79
N ALA A 17 2.07 22.12 -5.11
CA ALA A 17 1.55 23.50 -5.22
C ALA A 17 0.50 23.99 -4.19
N SER A 18 0.83 25.13 -3.59
CA SER A 18 -0.03 26.01 -2.80
C SER A 18 -1.28 26.41 -3.60
N THR A 19 -2.38 25.68 -3.47
CA THR A 19 -3.71 26.08 -3.96
C THR A 19 -4.76 25.24 -3.26
N SER A 20 -5.82 25.87 -2.79
CA SER A 20 -7.02 25.30 -2.21
C SER A 20 -7.53 24.05 -2.96
N THR A 21 -7.06 22.85 -2.60
CA THR A 21 -7.64 21.60 -3.11
C THR A 21 -8.98 21.41 -2.43
N ASN A 22 -10.05 21.71 -3.17
CA ASN A 22 -11.44 21.47 -2.81
C ASN A 22 -11.59 20.02 -2.34
N LEU A 23 -11.66 19.81 -1.02
CA LEU A 23 -12.02 18.54 -0.43
C LEU A 23 -13.51 18.33 -0.72
N ARG A 24 -13.83 17.74 -1.88
CA ARG A 24 -15.20 17.35 -2.21
C ARG A 24 -15.53 16.07 -1.45
N LEU A 25 -15.70 16.20 -0.14
CA LEU A 25 -16.44 15.22 0.65
C LEU A 25 -17.86 15.24 0.09
N THR A 26 -18.12 14.36 -0.86
CA THR A 26 -19.48 14.14 -1.35
C THR A 26 -20.32 13.59 -0.20
N SER A 27 -21.64 13.82 -0.23
CA SER A 27 -22.57 13.26 0.77
C SER A 27 -22.52 11.72 0.89
N ALA A 28 -21.90 11.04 -0.08
CA ALA A 28 -21.62 9.61 -0.03
C ALA A 28 -20.32 9.35 0.73
N ARG A 29 -20.37 8.44 1.72
CA ARG A 29 -19.18 7.97 2.46
C ARG A 29 -18.22 7.30 1.45
N PRO A 30 -16.95 7.76 1.33
CA PRO A 30 -16.02 7.16 0.40
C PRO A 30 -15.74 5.71 0.80
N GLN A 31 -15.74 4.82 -0.19
CA GLN A 31 -15.42 3.40 0.02
C GLN A 31 -13.90 3.14 -0.09
N LEU A 32 -13.16 4.04 -0.73
CA LEU A 32 -11.70 3.98 -0.90
C LEU A 32 -11.11 5.37 -0.64
N LEU A 33 -10.01 5.41 0.12
CA LEU A 33 -9.26 6.62 0.42
C LEU A 33 -7.77 6.37 0.17
N VAL A 34 -7.18 7.12 -0.77
CA VAL A 34 -5.74 7.10 -1.05
C VAL A 34 -5.13 8.40 -0.55
N VAL A 35 -4.20 8.31 0.39
CA VAL A 35 -3.65 9.47 1.12
C VAL A 35 -2.22 9.20 1.60
N THR A 36 -1.44 10.27 1.73
CA THR A 36 -0.14 10.22 2.42
C THR A 36 -0.33 10.23 3.94
N PRO A 37 0.59 9.65 4.73
CA PRO A 37 0.43 9.50 6.18
C PRO A 37 0.16 10.83 6.90
N GLY A 38 0.93 11.88 6.61
CA GLY A 38 0.75 13.19 7.23
C GLY A 38 -0.64 13.79 6.97
N ARG A 39 -1.16 13.64 5.75
CA ARG A 39 -2.50 14.12 5.41
C ARG A 39 -3.59 13.32 6.10
N LEU A 40 -3.44 11.99 6.21
CA LEU A 40 -4.39 11.16 6.94
C LEU A 40 -4.43 11.54 8.42
N VAL A 41 -3.29 11.78 9.05
CA VAL A 41 -3.23 12.23 10.46
C VAL A 41 -4.02 13.53 10.67
N GLU A 42 -3.90 14.49 9.75
CA GLU A 42 -4.66 15.74 9.80
C GLU A 42 -6.17 15.53 9.61
N LEU A 43 -6.57 14.66 8.68
CA LEU A 43 -7.99 14.34 8.45
C LEU A 43 -8.63 13.64 9.66
N LEU A 44 -7.86 12.79 10.36
CA LEU A 44 -8.30 12.14 11.59
C LEU A 44 -8.39 13.13 12.75
N SER A 45 -7.42 14.04 12.89
CA SER A 45 -7.41 15.03 13.98
C SER A 45 -8.55 16.04 13.86
N THR A 46 -8.87 16.44 12.63
CA THR A 46 -10.00 17.34 12.30
C THR A 46 -11.35 16.64 12.27
N ARG A 47 -11.39 15.31 12.52
CA ARG A 47 -12.60 14.46 12.48
C ARG A 47 -13.34 14.50 11.14
N VAL A 48 -12.64 14.85 10.08
CA VAL A 48 -13.16 14.85 8.71
C VAL A 48 -13.33 13.41 8.21
N VAL A 49 -12.45 12.50 8.65
CA VAL A 49 -12.53 11.06 8.38
C VAL A 49 -12.53 10.29 9.70
N SER A 50 -13.24 9.16 9.72
CA SER A 50 -13.18 8.19 10.81
C SER A 50 -12.85 6.80 10.26
N LEU A 51 -11.92 6.11 10.91
CA LEU A 51 -11.53 4.73 10.57
C LEU A 51 -12.35 3.68 11.33
N ALA A 52 -13.37 4.08 12.11
CA ALA A 52 -14.11 3.17 12.99
C ALA A 52 -14.77 1.98 12.25
N ALA A 53 -15.11 2.17 10.97
CA ALA A 53 -15.71 1.14 10.11
C ALA A 53 -14.72 0.58 9.06
N LEU A 54 -13.42 0.88 9.18
CA LEU A 54 -12.40 0.44 8.23
C LEU A 54 -12.23 -1.08 8.33
N ARG A 55 -12.29 -1.76 7.19
CA ARG A 55 -12.06 -3.21 7.08
C ARG A 55 -10.73 -3.57 6.44
N PHE A 56 -10.21 -2.69 5.59
CA PHE A 56 -9.00 -2.92 4.80
C PHE A 56 -8.06 -1.73 4.93
N PHE A 57 -6.77 -2.01 5.08
CA PHE A 57 -5.71 -1.02 5.14
C PHE A 57 -4.51 -1.50 4.34
N ALA A 58 -3.93 -0.63 3.53
CA ALA A 58 -2.76 -0.96 2.71
C ALA A 58 -1.68 0.11 2.92
N ILE A 59 -0.45 -0.35 3.07
CA ILE A 59 0.75 0.50 3.00
C ILE A 59 1.52 0.05 1.76
N ASP A 60 1.77 0.99 0.87
CA ASP A 60 2.66 0.81 -0.26
C ASP A 60 3.99 1.51 0.01
N GLU A 61 5.08 1.01 -0.58
CA GLU A 61 6.45 1.53 -0.39
C GLU A 61 6.79 1.85 1.08
N ALA A 62 6.64 0.87 1.96
CA ALA A 62 6.81 1.07 3.40
C ALA A 62 8.21 1.60 3.79
N ASP A 63 9.23 1.16 3.05
CA ASP A 63 10.60 1.67 3.13
C ASP A 63 10.71 3.15 2.75
N ALA A 64 10.06 3.59 1.66
CA ALA A 64 10.03 4.99 1.27
C ALA A 64 9.32 5.86 2.32
N ILE A 65 8.19 5.39 2.86
CA ILE A 65 7.45 6.09 3.93
C ILE A 65 8.36 6.35 5.15
N LEU A 66 9.18 5.37 5.52
CA LEU A 66 10.14 5.51 6.62
C LEU A 66 11.28 6.46 6.24
N ALA A 67 11.83 6.36 5.03
CA ALA A 67 12.87 7.25 4.52
C ALA A 67 12.43 8.73 4.51
N TYR A 68 11.16 9.01 4.24
CA TYR A 68 10.59 10.36 4.32
C TYR A 68 10.24 10.83 5.75
N GLY A 69 10.53 10.02 6.77
CA GLY A 69 10.32 10.40 8.17
C GLY A 69 8.87 10.25 8.66
N HIS A 70 8.00 9.56 7.92
CA HIS A 70 6.59 9.39 8.29
C HIS A 70 6.31 8.26 9.29
N GLY A 71 7.33 7.63 9.87
CA GLY A 71 7.15 6.53 10.85
C GLY A 71 6.29 6.92 12.07
N LYS A 72 6.40 8.16 12.54
CA LYS A 72 5.56 8.68 13.64
C LYS A 72 4.10 8.84 13.24
N ASP A 73 3.85 9.25 11.99
CA ASP A 73 2.50 9.42 11.46
C ASP A 73 1.82 8.06 11.31
N VAL A 74 2.51 7.06 10.75
CA VAL A 74 1.98 5.70 10.64
C VAL A 74 1.71 5.09 12.01
N LYS A 75 2.58 5.33 13.00
CA LYS A 75 2.35 4.93 14.39
C LYS A 75 1.10 5.57 15.02
N ARG A 76 0.75 6.79 14.61
CA ARG A 76 -0.48 7.45 15.06
C ARG A 76 -1.71 6.89 14.35
N ILE A 77 -1.59 6.61 13.05
CA ILE A 77 -2.66 5.99 12.25
C ILE A 77 -2.97 4.60 12.80
N SER A 78 -1.97 3.77 13.10
CA SER A 78 -2.17 2.39 13.56
C SER A 78 -3.02 2.29 14.83
N ARG A 79 -2.86 3.23 15.76
CA ARG A 79 -3.66 3.33 16.99
C ARG A 79 -5.14 3.64 16.74
N SER A 80 -5.44 4.17 15.55
CA SER A 80 -6.80 4.50 15.14
C SER A 80 -7.45 3.39 14.31
N LEU A 81 -6.70 2.34 13.96
CA LEU A 81 -7.21 1.20 13.21
C LEU A 81 -8.07 0.30 14.12
N PRO A 82 -9.26 -0.13 13.68
CA PRO A 82 -10.02 -1.15 14.37
C PRO A 82 -9.24 -2.47 14.48
N GLN A 83 -9.50 -3.25 15.54
CA GLN A 83 -8.84 -4.56 15.74
C GLN A 83 -9.08 -5.54 14.58
N MET A 84 -10.23 -5.47 13.91
CA MET A 84 -10.59 -6.38 12.82
C MET A 84 -10.19 -5.86 11.43
N THR A 85 -9.15 -5.04 11.34
CA THR A 85 -8.66 -4.50 10.05
C THR A 85 -7.75 -5.51 9.37
N GLN A 86 -8.07 -5.90 8.12
CA GLN A 86 -7.15 -6.65 7.28
C GLN A 86 -6.11 -5.70 6.67
N GLY A 87 -4.84 -5.96 6.95
CA GLY A 87 -3.73 -5.14 6.48
C GLY A 87 -2.92 -5.81 5.36
N VAL A 88 -2.40 -4.99 4.44
CA VAL A 88 -1.36 -5.35 3.47
C VAL A 88 -0.23 -4.34 3.59
N LEU A 89 1.02 -4.80 3.53
CA LEU A 89 2.20 -3.96 3.50
C LEU A 89 3.10 -4.42 2.36
N CYS A 90 3.40 -3.51 1.44
CA CYS A 90 4.34 -3.70 0.35
C CYS A 90 5.60 -2.88 0.64
N SER A 91 6.76 -3.47 0.36
CA SER A 91 8.08 -2.86 0.57
C SER A 91 9.08 -3.53 -0.35
N ALA A 92 10.04 -2.78 -0.89
CA ALA A 92 11.14 -3.36 -1.65
C ALA A 92 12.24 -3.87 -0.71
N THR A 93 12.40 -3.26 0.46
CA THR A 93 13.35 -3.68 1.49
C THR A 93 12.64 -4.31 2.71
N LEU A 94 13.41 -5.07 3.51
CA LEU A 94 12.96 -5.72 4.74
C LEU A 94 13.84 -5.38 5.95
N GLU A 95 14.34 -4.14 5.99
CA GLU A 95 15.13 -3.63 7.12
C GLU A 95 14.34 -3.68 8.45
N ASP A 96 15.06 -3.59 9.58
CA ASP A 96 14.46 -3.71 10.91
C ASP A 96 13.32 -2.70 11.14
N ASP A 97 13.43 -1.49 10.61
CA ASP A 97 12.39 -0.47 10.72
C ASP A 97 11.11 -0.82 9.94
N VAL A 98 11.24 -1.42 8.75
CA VAL A 98 10.11 -1.96 7.99
C VAL A 98 9.47 -3.13 8.75
N SER A 99 10.30 -3.98 9.36
CA SER A 99 9.83 -5.10 10.19
C SER A 99 9.10 -4.64 11.45
N ASN A 100 9.54 -3.53 12.07
CA ASN A 100 8.86 -2.87 13.18
C ASN A 100 7.54 -2.24 12.74
N LEU A 101 7.49 -1.65 11.54
CA LEU A 101 6.26 -1.10 10.98
C LEU A 101 5.23 -2.21 10.72
N LYS A 102 5.68 -3.33 10.13
CA LYS A 102 4.88 -4.54 9.90
C LYS A 102 4.21 -5.04 11.18
N SER A 103 4.97 -5.20 12.27
CA SER A 103 4.43 -5.70 13.54
C SER A 103 3.44 -4.73 14.20
N LEU A 104 3.52 -3.45 13.85
CA LEU A 104 2.65 -2.40 14.37
C LEU A 104 1.34 -2.26 13.60
N VAL A 105 1.29 -2.63 12.32
CA VAL A 105 0.10 -2.48 11.46
C VAL A 105 -0.57 -3.80 11.07
N LEU A 106 0.15 -4.92 11.11
CA LEU A 106 -0.37 -6.23 10.69
C LEU A 106 -0.47 -7.21 11.87
N SER A 107 -1.51 -8.03 11.87
CA SER A 107 -1.67 -9.15 12.81
C SER A 107 -1.38 -10.47 12.10
N SER A 108 -0.33 -11.18 12.52
CA SER A 108 0.09 -12.49 11.97
C SER A 108 0.11 -12.56 10.43
N PRO A 109 0.85 -11.70 9.73
CA PRO A 109 0.82 -11.63 8.28
C PRO A 109 1.49 -12.84 7.62
N LYS A 110 0.95 -13.27 6.48
CA LYS A 110 1.67 -14.15 5.55
C LYS A 110 2.67 -13.30 4.77
N ILE A 111 3.92 -13.74 4.71
CA ILE A 111 4.98 -13.04 3.98
C ILE A 111 5.07 -13.66 2.59
N VAL A 112 4.96 -12.83 1.55
CA VAL A 112 5.22 -13.22 0.17
C VAL A 112 6.48 -12.49 -0.27
N LYS A 113 7.50 -13.24 -0.64
CA LYS A 113 8.75 -12.70 -1.21
C LYS A 113 8.78 -13.02 -2.69
N VAL A 114 9.21 -12.05 -3.48
CA VAL A 114 9.46 -12.23 -4.91
C VAL A 114 10.95 -12.10 -5.10
N ASP A 115 11.60 -13.21 -5.44
CA ASP A 115 13.01 -13.19 -5.78
C ASP A 115 13.19 -12.54 -7.16
N PRO A 116 14.27 -11.76 -7.36
CA PRO A 116 14.55 -11.18 -8.66
C PRO A 116 14.73 -12.31 -9.67
N VAL A 117 14.01 -12.23 -10.80
CA VAL A 117 14.24 -13.13 -11.92
C VAL A 117 15.62 -12.80 -12.47
N VAL A 118 16.58 -13.71 -12.29
CA VAL A 118 17.87 -13.63 -12.96
C VAL A 118 17.57 -13.83 -14.45
N LYS A 119 17.50 -12.73 -15.20
CA LYS A 119 17.63 -12.82 -16.65
C LYS A 119 19.08 -13.14 -16.90
N GLU A 120 19.38 -14.41 -17.15
CA GLU A 120 20.62 -14.73 -17.85
C GLU A 120 20.57 -13.95 -19.16
N ALA A 121 21.45 -12.96 -19.28
CA ALA A 121 21.76 -12.38 -20.57
C ALA A 121 22.45 -13.50 -21.34
N THR A 122 21.70 -14.24 -22.14
CA THR A 122 22.29 -14.96 -23.25
C THR A 122 22.93 -13.89 -24.13
N GLU A 123 24.24 -13.75 -24.00
CA GLU A 123 25.07 -13.20 -25.07
C GLU A 123 24.68 -14.00 -26.32
N GLU A 124 24.10 -13.33 -27.30
CA GLU A 124 23.90 -13.94 -28.61
C GLU A 124 25.29 -14.09 -29.25
N GLU A 125 25.96 -15.21 -28.95
CA GLU A 125 26.87 -15.81 -29.92
C GLU A 125 26.02 -16.65 -30.88
N ASP A 126 26.23 -16.36 -32.18
CA ASP A 126 25.65 -17.08 -33.30
C ASP A 126 25.68 -18.61 -33.08
N GLY A 127 24.51 -19.22 -33.04
CA GLY A 127 24.35 -20.61 -33.47
C GLY A 127 23.93 -21.63 -32.42
N GLU A 128 22.74 -22.17 -32.70
CA GLU A 128 22.28 -23.53 -32.38
C GLU A 128 21.40 -23.73 -31.13
N THR A 129 20.18 -24.20 -31.42
CA THR A 129 19.06 -24.42 -30.52
C THR A 129 19.22 -25.68 -29.68
N THR A 130 19.05 -25.60 -28.36
CA THR A 130 18.50 -26.72 -27.58
C THR A 130 17.63 -26.25 -26.41
N THR A 131 16.40 -26.73 -26.39
CA THR A 131 15.34 -26.55 -25.39
C THR A 131 15.74 -27.09 -24.01
N GLY A 132 15.45 -26.35 -22.93
CA GLY A 132 15.60 -26.83 -21.56
C GLY A 132 14.57 -26.20 -20.61
N GLU A 133 13.53 -26.95 -20.28
CA GLU A 133 12.53 -26.65 -19.25
C GLU A 133 13.11 -26.89 -17.84
N SER A 134 12.83 -26.00 -16.88
CA SER A 134 12.15 -26.33 -15.61
C SER A 134 12.35 -25.22 -14.57
N GLY A 135 11.25 -24.54 -14.23
CA GLY A 135 11.16 -23.73 -13.02
C GLY A 135 10.91 -24.62 -11.80
N GLN A 136 11.66 -24.41 -10.73
CA GLN A 136 11.36 -25.00 -9.42
C GLN A 136 11.01 -23.88 -8.44
N TYR A 137 9.75 -23.86 -7.98
CA TYR A 137 9.33 -23.04 -6.86
C TYR A 137 9.64 -23.78 -5.56
N LEU A 138 10.41 -23.16 -4.66
CA LEU A 138 10.60 -23.61 -3.29
C LEU A 138 9.56 -22.92 -2.38
N THR A 139 8.79 -23.72 -1.65
CA THR A 139 7.92 -23.27 -0.56
C THR A 139 8.62 -23.52 0.78
N GLU A 140 8.77 -22.47 1.60
CA GLU A 140 8.86 -22.57 3.07
C GLU A 140 7.93 -21.55 3.73
#